data_AF-A0AAU1LIG9-F1
#
_entry.id   AF-A0AAU1LIG9-F1
#
_cell.length_a   1.000
_cell.length_b   1.000
_cell.length_c   1.000
_cell.angle_alpha   90.00
_cell.angle_beta   90.00
_cell.angle_gamma   90.00
#
_symmetry.space_group_name_H-M   'P 1'
#
loop_
_entity.id
_entity.type
_entity.pdbx_description
1 polymer ?
#
loop_
_entity_poly.entity_id
_entity_poly.type
_entity_poly.pdbx_seq_one_letter_code
_entity_poly.pdbx_strand_id
1 'polypeptide(L)'
;MTETRRPTRVALDADEALELDRLARMLDERGRALDEARTALAEAAGRIAARYDRGGPAAVAARVGWSRQHVSTLAAAHRRGTTADDVEAA
;
A
#
# COMPACT_ATOMS: atom_id res chain seq x y z
N MET A 1 42.60 11.13 -27.51
CA MET A 1 41.53 10.72 -28.44
C MET A 1 40.46 10.02 -27.62
N THR A 2 39.45 10.75 -27.17
CA THR A 2 38.33 10.20 -26.39
C THR A 2 37.13 10.16 -27.31
N GLU A 3 36.83 8.97 -27.80
CA GLU A 3 35.67 8.67 -28.64
C GLU A 3 34.43 8.72 -27.75
N THR A 4 33.74 9.86 -27.76
CA THR A 4 32.45 10.02 -27.07
C THR A 4 31.45 9.10 -27.74
N ARG A 5 31.16 7.94 -27.14
CA ARG A 5 30.08 7.04 -27.55
C ARG A 5 28.79 7.86 -27.59
N ARG A 6 28.36 8.20 -28.80
CA ARG A 6 27.11 8.93 -29.05
C ARG A 6 25.97 8.01 -28.58
N PRO A 7 25.06 8.47 -27.70
CA PRO A 7 23.89 7.65 -27.36
C PRO A 7 23.12 7.42 -28.66
N THR A 8 22.97 6.17 -29.06
CA THR A 8 22.08 5.75 -30.14
C THR A 8 20.66 6.00 -29.65
N ARG A 9 20.14 7.20 -29.93
CA ARG A 9 18.73 7.53 -29.70
C ARG A 9 17.93 6.78 -30.76
N VAL A 10 17.40 5.61 -30.39
CA VAL A 10 16.39 4.93 -31.18
C VAL A 10 15.09 5.72 -31.05
N ALA A 11 14.53 6.14 -32.17
CA ALA A 11 13.20 6.72 -32.21
C ALA A 11 12.19 5.58 -32.22
N LEU A 12 11.28 5.58 -31.25
CA LEU A 12 10.14 4.67 -31.24
C LEU A 12 9.19 5.08 -32.37
N ASP A 13 8.58 4.09 -33.02
CA ASP A 13 7.45 4.38 -33.89
C ASP A 13 6.19 4.72 -33.06
N ALA A 14 5.15 5.16 -33.76
CA ALA A 14 3.93 5.61 -33.11
C ALA A 14 3.20 4.48 -32.37
N ASP A 15 3.26 3.25 -32.89
CA ASP A 15 2.57 2.10 -32.30
C ASP A 15 3.31 1.62 -31.05
N GLU A 16 4.65 1.58 -31.10
CA GLU A 16 5.52 1.28 -29.96
C GLU A 16 5.34 2.31 -28.83
N ALA A 17 5.29 3.60 -29.17
CA ALA A 17 5.07 4.66 -28.19
C ALA A 17 3.67 4.55 -27.54
N LEU A 18 2.62 4.32 -28.34
CA LEU A 18 1.25 4.14 -27.84
C LEU A 18 1.11 2.91 -26.95
N GLU A 19 1.78 1.80 -27.30
CA GLU A 19 1.80 0.60 -26.48
C GLU A 19 2.44 0.87 -25.12
N LEU A 20 3.61 1.53 -25.09
CA LEU A 20 4.29 1.89 -23.85
C LEU A 20 3.44 2.83 -22.99
N ASP A 21 2.84 3.86 -23.57
CA ASP A 21 1.97 4.79 -22.85
C ASP A 21 0.72 4.10 -22.29
N ARG A 22 0.18 3.12 -23.01
CA ARG A 22 -0.94 2.31 -22.52
C ARG A 22 -0.51 1.43 -21.34
N LEU A 23 0.63 0.75 -21.46
CA LEU A 23 1.14 -0.12 -20.40
C LEU A 23 1.53 0.68 -19.16
N ALA A 24 2.12 1.87 -19.32
CA ALA A 24 2.45 2.77 -18.21
C ALA A 24 1.19 3.19 -17.44
N ARG A 25 0.15 3.64 -18.13
CA ARG A 25 -1.15 3.97 -17.50
C ARG A 25 -1.76 2.77 -16.77
N MET A 26 -1.71 1.59 -17.40
CA MET A 26 -2.20 0.35 -16.80
C MET A 26 -1.43 -0.07 -15.53
N LEU A 27 -0.13 0.24 -15.44
CA LEU A 27 0.67 0.03 -14.23
C LEU A 27 0.31 1.04 -13.15
N ASP A 28 0.15 2.31 -13.50
CA ASP A 28 -0.24 3.36 -12.56
C ASP A 28 -1.61 3.08 -11.92
N GLU A 29 -2.59 2.70 -12.73
CA GLU A 29 -3.94 2.33 -12.26
C GLU A 29 -3.89 1.13 -11.31
N ARG A 30 -3.14 0.08 -11.68
CA ARG A 30 -2.96 -1.09 -10.81
C ARG A 30 -2.20 -0.76 -9.54
N GLY A 31 -1.23 0.15 -9.62
CA GLY A 31 -0.49 0.66 -8.46
C GLY A 31 -1.41 1.33 -7.46
N ARG A 32 -2.27 2.26 -7.92
CA ARG A 32 -3.28 2.91 -7.08
C ARG A 32 -4.24 1.92 -6.43
N ALA A 33 -4.79 0.99 -7.22
CA ALA A 33 -5.70 -0.03 -6.70
C ALA A 33 -5.02 -0.94 -5.66
N LEU A 34 -3.74 -1.26 -5.83
CA LEU A 34 -2.96 -2.02 -4.86
C LEU A 34 -2.76 -1.25 -3.55
N ASP A 35 -2.46 0.05 -3.64
CA ASP A 35 -2.28 0.90 -2.46
C ASP A 35 -3.58 1.11 -1.68
N GLU A 36 -4.71 1.26 -2.38
CA GLU A 36 -6.06 1.26 -1.78
C GLU A 36 -6.35 -0.06 -1.06
N ALA A 37 -6.09 -1.20 -1.72
CA ALA A 37 -6.29 -2.52 -1.12
C ALA A 37 -5.41 -2.76 0.11
N ARG A 38 -4.15 -2.28 0.08
CA ARG A 38 -3.22 -2.35 1.22
C ARG A 38 -3.73 -1.52 2.40
N THR A 39 -4.22 -0.31 2.13
CA THR A 39 -4.81 0.56 3.14
C THR A 39 -6.01 -0.10 3.80
N ALA A 40 -6.96 -0.60 3.00
CA ALA A 40 -8.14 -1.30 3.51
C ALA A 40 -7.78 -2.56 4.34
N LEU A 41 -6.77 -3.31 3.92
CA LEU A 41 -6.28 -4.47 4.67
C LEU A 41 -5.67 -4.06 6.01
N ALA A 42 -4.87 -2.99 6.04
CA ALA A 42 -4.25 -2.49 7.26
C ALA A 42 -5.29 -1.98 8.26
N GLU A 43 -6.31 -1.25 7.78
CA GLU A 43 -7.44 -0.80 8.60
C GLU A 43 -8.24 -1.96 9.17
N ALA A 44 -8.58 -2.95 8.35
CA ALA A 44 -9.29 -4.15 8.79
C ALA A 44 -8.48 -4.93 9.83
N ALA A 45 -7.17 -5.11 9.59
CA ALA A 45 -6.27 -5.78 10.51
C ALA A 45 -6.19 -5.05 11.86
N GLY A 46 -6.07 -3.71 11.84
CA GLY A 46 -6.06 -2.88 13.04
C GLY A 46 -7.35 -2.98 13.83
N ARG A 47 -8.51 -2.81 13.17
CA ARG A 47 -9.84 -2.92 13.78
C ARG A 47 -10.11 -4.29 14.37
N ILE A 48 -9.80 -5.36 13.64
CA ILE A 48 -10.00 -6.74 14.13
C ILE A 48 -9.07 -7.01 15.31
N ALA A 49 -7.79 -6.66 15.21
CA ALA A 49 -6.85 -6.87 16.30
C ALA A 49 -7.20 -6.06 17.56
N ALA A 50 -7.74 -4.84 17.40
CA ALA A 50 -8.16 -4.00 18.50
C ALA A 50 -9.35 -4.58 19.29
N ARG A 51 -10.20 -5.40 18.65
CA ARG A 51 -11.36 -6.05 19.29
C ARG A 51 -10.96 -7.16 20.29
N TYR A 52 -9.76 -7.73 20.16
CA TYR A 52 -9.34 -8.88 20.97
C TYR A 52 -8.07 -8.56 21.77
N ASP A 53 -8.20 -7.86 22.91
CA ASP A 53 -7.13 -7.41 23.83
C ASP A 53 -5.71 -8.01 23.62
N ARG A 54 -5.33 -9.04 24.39
CA ARG A 54 -3.94 -9.54 24.45
C ARG A 54 -3.59 -10.51 23.32
N GLY A 55 -4.59 -11.12 22.67
CA GLY A 55 -4.42 -12.19 21.66
C GLY A 55 -4.65 -11.77 20.20
N GLY A 56 -5.40 -10.69 19.95
CA GLY A 56 -5.81 -10.23 18.64
C GLY A 56 -4.65 -9.95 17.68
N PRO A 57 -3.64 -9.17 18.08
CA PRO A 57 -2.51 -8.87 17.21
C PRO A 57 -1.74 -10.11 16.75
N ALA A 58 -1.62 -11.15 17.58
CA ALA A 58 -0.94 -12.38 17.21
C ALA A 58 -1.75 -13.22 16.20
N ALA A 59 -3.07 -13.34 16.43
CA ALA A 59 -3.96 -14.09 15.55
C ALA A 59 -4.07 -13.46 14.16
N VAL A 60 -4.20 -12.13 14.10
CA VAL A 60 -4.26 -11.39 12.83
C VAL A 60 -2.91 -11.46 12.12
N ALA A 61 -1.78 -11.26 12.82
CA ALA A 61 -0.44 -11.38 12.25
C ALA A 61 -0.21 -12.74 11.57
N ALA A 62 -0.59 -13.84 12.24
CA ALA A 62 -0.48 -15.18 11.67
C ALA A 62 -1.36 -15.37 10.42
N ARG A 63 -2.53 -14.71 10.35
CA ARG A 63 -3.44 -14.81 9.20
C ARG A 63 -2.92 -14.07 7.97
N VAL A 64 -2.34 -12.88 8.15
CA VAL A 64 -1.93 -12.01 7.03
C VAL A 64 -0.44 -12.07 6.72
N GLY A 65 0.33 -12.88 7.47
CA GLY A 65 1.77 -13.05 7.27
C GLY A 65 2.59 -11.82 7.69
N TRP A 66 2.08 -11.02 8.64
CA TRP A 66 2.78 -9.83 9.15
C TRP A 66 3.42 -10.09 10.51
N SER A 67 4.28 -9.18 10.96
CA SER A 67 4.80 -9.25 12.32
C SER A 67 3.73 -8.85 13.34
N ARG A 68 3.76 -9.47 14.52
CA ARG A 68 2.88 -9.10 15.64
C ARG A 68 3.03 -7.63 16.03
N GLN A 69 4.24 -7.07 15.95
CA GLN A 69 4.50 -5.67 16.27
C GLN A 69 3.80 -4.72 15.30
N HIS A 70 3.84 -5.03 14.00
CA HIS A 70 3.15 -4.23 12.98
C HIS A 70 1.63 -4.19 13.24
N VAL A 71 1.01 -5.35 13.45
CA VAL A 71 -0.43 -5.44 13.76
C VAL A 71 -0.78 -4.75 15.08
N SER A 72 0.07 -4.86 16.10
CA SER A 72 -0.15 -4.17 17.38
C SER A 72 -0.15 -2.65 17.21
N THR A 73 0.70 -2.14 16.31
CA THR A 73 0.76 -0.71 15.97
C THR A 73 -0.52 -0.26 15.27
N LEU A 74 -1.03 -1.04 14.31
CA LEU A 74 -2.31 -0.79 13.63
C LEU A 74 -3.49 -0.80 14.61
N ALA A 75 -3.54 -1.76 15.53
CA ALA A 75 -4.58 -1.83 16.55
C ALA A 75 -4.55 -0.61 17.49
N ALA A 76 -3.36 -0.16 17.88
CA ALA A 76 -3.21 1.05 18.69
C ALA A 76 -3.60 2.33 17.93
N ALA A 77 -3.27 2.41 16.64
CA ALA A 77 -3.69 3.52 15.78
C ALA A 77 -5.22 3.59 15.64
N HIS A 78 -5.88 2.45 15.39
CA HIS A 78 -7.34 2.39 15.31
C HIS A 78 -8.01 2.87 16.61
N ARG A 79 -7.54 2.38 17.77
CA ARG A 79 -8.08 2.83 19.07
C ARG A 79 -7.96 4.34 19.26
N ARG A 80 -6.83 4.94 18.90
CA ARG A 80 -6.64 6.40 19.00
C ARG A 80 -7.59 7.17 18.06
N GLY A 81 -7.82 6.65 16.85
CA GLY A 81 -8.77 7.24 15.90
C GLY A 81 -10.20 7.21 16.44
N THR A 82 -10.66 6.06 16.92
CA THR A 82 -11.99 5.94 17.54
C THR A 82 -12.17 6.89 18.74
N THR A 83 -11.16 7.02 19.60
CA THR A 83 -11.24 7.96 20.73
C THR A 83 -11.29 9.42 20.30
N ALA A 84 -10.69 9.80 19.17
CA ALA A 84 -10.79 11.17 18.65
C ALA A 84 -12.20 11.45 18.09
N ASP A 85 -12.75 10.51 17.32
CA ASP A 85 -14.09 10.61 16.73
C ASP A 85 -15.19 10.63 17.83
N ASP A 86 -15.04 9.83 18.89
CA ASP A 86 -15.99 9.78 20.01
C ASP A 86 -16.00 11.07 20.86
N VAL A 87 -14.88 11.81 20.90
CA VAL A 87 -14.76 13.08 21.63
C VAL A 87 -15.33 14.26 20.83
N GLU A 88 -15.29 14.20 19.49
CA GLU A 88 -15.90 15.23 18.64
C GLU A 88 -17.43 15.11 18.56
N ALA A 89 -17.98 13.92 18.80
CA ALA A 89 -19.42 13.66 18.78
C ALA A 89 -20.15 13.90 20.11
N ALA A 90 -19.44 14.26 21.19
CA ALA A 90 -19.97 14.45 22.55
C ALA A 90 -20.03 15.93 22.96
#